data_AF-F9GEK1-F1
#
_entry.id   AF-F9GEK1-F1
#
_cell.length_a   1.000
_cell.length_b   1.000
_cell.length_c   1.000
_cell.angle_alpha   90.00
_cell.angle_beta   90.00
_cell.angle_gamma   90.00
#
_symmetry.space_group_name_H-M   'P 1'
#
loop_
_entity.id
_entity.type
_entity.pdbx_description
1 polymer ?
#
loop_
_entity_poly.entity_id
_entity_poly.type
_entity_poly.pdbx_seq_one_letter_code
_entity_poly.pdbx_strand_id
1 'polypeptide(L)'
;MSQLAWHVRQIRTQTIWLTATLPPVYQELFIEHNKLVRPHVIRESTNRPNIRYIVRRECGPGSLCERAVRLVQSCLTRTDLFFERGRDKVIIYCPTKELVAELAEMLSCPSYTADSGTAEEKRAILERWLADIDSPVIVATSALGPGFDHPYIRCVIHIGAPVLLTDFSQESGRAGRDGKRAESIVLLSAAWEPQLDRRLVPDEEAMQLYLTQRYCSRGILSQFLDAPPDWRWCMEGEELCDVCPEYHAQRRPPTLDFRLPPPAIETGGPRQRGQGKDQAGDHVAVEIMTFTGPAEVLRQDAVCDRELSQYERDLETMMGCCLYCRVEGKPFEHSATTCARRHNWIRAKTKALRECQGKNKEWMDRFAVCWKCYQPQVICRAADPEYTEVTACQFPDMVIPLCFGAFSRPGRTQWFLKHFNQSFMTCHEYMLWLGKSALLGGSRCVNANRVAALLLGEFE
;
A
#
# COMPACT_ATOMS: atom_id res chain seq x y z
N MET A 1 3.29 11.10 6.01
CA MET A 1 2.37 9.99 6.35
C MET A 1 3.03 8.84 7.13
N SER A 2 4.36 8.65 7.13
CA SER A 2 5.04 7.53 7.81
C SER A 2 4.90 7.52 9.35
N GLN A 3 4.88 8.67 10.02
CA GLN A 3 4.69 8.74 11.48
C GLN A 3 3.25 8.38 11.92
N LEU A 4 2.26 8.73 11.10
CA LEU A 4 0.84 8.47 11.40
C LEU A 4 0.53 6.97 11.35
N ALA A 5 1.00 6.28 10.31
CA ALA A 5 0.84 4.84 10.16
C ALA A 5 1.37 4.07 11.37
N TRP A 6 2.54 4.47 11.87
CA TRP A 6 3.14 3.90 13.07
C TRP A 6 2.33 4.19 14.34
N HIS A 7 1.78 5.40 14.51
CA HIS A 7 0.94 5.74 15.65
C HIS A 7 -0.40 4.97 15.63
N VAL A 8 -1.08 4.92 14.49
CA VAL A 8 -2.33 4.15 14.31
C VAL A 8 -2.09 2.68 14.65
N ARG A 9 -0.92 2.15 14.31
CA ARG A 9 -0.45 0.81 14.64
C ARG A 9 -0.28 0.52 16.13
N GLN A 10 0.02 1.53 16.95
CA GLN A 10 0.16 1.33 18.40
C GLN A 10 -1.20 1.19 19.09
N ILE A 11 -2.29 1.54 18.41
CA ILE A 11 -3.64 1.44 18.94
C ILE A 11 -4.08 -0.02 18.79
N ARG A 12 -4.21 -0.72 19.94
CA ARG A 12 -4.71 -2.11 20.03
C ARG A 12 -6.22 -2.19 19.83
N THR A 13 -6.69 -1.73 18.68
CA THR A 13 -8.09 -1.80 18.29
C THR A 13 -8.17 -2.28 16.85
N GLN A 14 -9.29 -2.91 16.49
CA GLN A 14 -9.54 -3.23 15.10
C GLN A 14 -9.62 -1.93 14.29
N THR A 15 -8.81 -1.83 13.24
CA THR A 15 -8.82 -0.68 12.34
C THR A 15 -9.45 -1.09 11.02
N ILE A 16 -10.41 -0.29 10.56
CA ILE A 16 -11.03 -0.44 9.25
C ILE A 16 -10.51 0.70 8.38
N TRP A 17 -9.90 0.34 7.25
CA TRP A 17 -9.37 1.29 6.28
C TRP A 17 -10.29 1.31 5.06
N LEU A 18 -10.84 2.48 4.76
CA LEU A 18 -11.78 2.66 3.65
C LEU A 18 -11.12 3.48 2.56
N THR A 19 -11.23 3.00 1.32
CA THR A 19 -10.79 3.69 0.12
C THR A 19 -11.75 3.38 -1.01
N ALA A 20 -12.12 4.39 -1.79
CA ALA A 20 -13.03 4.23 -2.92
C ALA A 20 -12.31 3.72 -4.17
N THR A 21 -11.06 4.14 -4.38
CA THR A 21 -10.32 3.89 -5.63
C THR A 21 -8.86 3.54 -5.32
N LEU A 22 -8.61 2.33 -4.83
CA LEU A 22 -7.27 1.78 -4.69
C LEU A 22 -7.03 0.70 -5.75
N PRO A 23 -6.45 1.04 -6.92
CA PRO A 23 -6.03 0.06 -7.93
C PRO A 23 -5.25 -1.12 -7.31
N PRO A 24 -5.42 -2.37 -7.77
CA PRO A 24 -4.65 -3.51 -7.28
C PRO A 24 -3.14 -3.29 -7.39
N VAL A 25 -2.69 -2.59 -8.44
CA VAL A 25 -1.26 -2.24 -8.64
C VAL A 25 -0.68 -1.36 -7.52
N TYR A 26 -1.51 -0.62 -6.80
CA TYR A 26 -1.10 0.22 -5.67
C TYR A 26 -1.40 -0.41 -4.31
N GLN A 27 -2.01 -1.60 -4.27
CA GLN A 27 -2.42 -2.23 -3.02
C GLN A 27 -1.21 -2.58 -2.13
N GLU A 28 -0.17 -3.20 -2.70
CA GLU A 28 1.04 -3.53 -1.94
C GLU A 28 1.71 -2.27 -1.40
N LEU A 29 1.87 -1.25 -2.24
CA LEU A 29 2.42 0.04 -1.84
C LEU A 29 1.59 0.69 -0.72
N PHE A 30 0.25 0.61 -0.78
CA PHE A 30 -0.63 1.10 0.28
C PHE A 30 -0.45 0.34 1.60
N ILE A 31 -0.35 -1.00 1.53
CA ILE A 31 -0.11 -1.87 2.70
C ILE A 31 1.24 -1.53 3.33
N GLU A 32 2.29 -1.41 2.52
CA GLU A 32 3.65 -1.09 2.96
C GLU A 32 3.76 0.30 3.58
N HIS A 33 3.11 1.30 2.95
CA HIS A 33 3.14 2.69 3.40
C HIS A 33 2.40 2.86 4.71
N ASN A 34 1.24 2.22 4.84
CA ASN A 34 0.41 2.27 6.05
C ASN A 34 0.84 1.24 7.10
N LYS A 35 1.90 0.47 6.82
CA LYS A 35 2.40 -0.60 7.70
C LYS A 35 1.23 -1.48 8.10
N LEU A 36 0.49 -2.07 7.16
CA LEU A 36 -0.56 -3.04 7.46
C LEU A 36 0.04 -4.46 7.47
N VAL A 37 -0.50 -5.38 8.28
CA VAL A 37 0.06 -6.74 8.53
C VAL A 37 -1.12 -7.64 8.31
N ARG A 38 -1.03 -8.41 7.23
CA ARG A 38 -2.07 -9.34 6.81
C ARG A 38 -3.48 -8.71 6.85
N PRO A 39 -3.69 -7.52 6.27
CA PRO A 39 -5.02 -6.91 6.27
C PRO A 39 -5.99 -7.83 5.51
N HIS A 40 -7.20 -7.99 6.06
CA HIS A 40 -8.28 -8.60 5.30
C HIS A 40 -8.79 -7.57 4.27
N VAL A 41 -8.59 -7.85 2.99
CA VAL A 41 -8.97 -6.95 1.90
C VAL A 41 -10.30 -7.40 1.32
N ILE A 42 -11.31 -6.54 1.44
CA ILE A 42 -12.60 -6.69 0.78
C ILE A 42 -12.61 -5.69 -0.38
N ARG A 43 -12.82 -6.19 -1.60
CA ARG A 43 -12.91 -5.38 -2.82
C ARG A 43 -14.21 -5.72 -3.53
N GLU A 44 -14.96 -4.70 -3.88
CA GLU A 44 -16.13 -4.80 -4.75
C GLU A 44 -15.77 -4.24 -6.13
N SER A 45 -16.48 -4.67 -7.18
CA SER A 45 -16.26 -4.13 -8.53
C SER A 45 -16.61 -2.65 -8.57
N THR A 46 -15.77 -1.88 -9.26
CA THR A 46 -16.02 -0.46 -9.55
C THR A 46 -16.99 -0.25 -10.71
N ASN A 47 -17.50 -1.32 -11.32
CA ASN A 47 -18.37 -1.24 -12.49
C ASN A 47 -19.68 -0.49 -12.20
N ARG A 48 -20.01 0.44 -13.11
CA ARG A 48 -21.28 1.17 -13.11
C ARG A 48 -22.06 0.80 -14.38
N PRO A 49 -23.02 -0.14 -14.30
CA PRO A 49 -23.70 -0.66 -15.48
C PRO A 49 -24.56 0.41 -16.16
N ASN A 50 -25.03 1.41 -15.43
CA ASN A 50 -25.92 2.46 -15.91
C ASN A 50 -25.21 3.67 -16.56
N ILE A 51 -23.87 3.70 -16.59
CA ILE A 51 -23.11 4.81 -17.17
C ILE A 51 -22.65 4.47 -18.58
N ARG A 52 -23.04 5.26 -19.58
CA ARG A 52 -22.45 5.22 -20.91
C ARG A 52 -21.20 6.08 -20.96
N TYR A 53 -20.07 5.46 -21.27
CA TYR A 53 -18.76 6.13 -21.39
C TYR A 53 -18.50 6.55 -22.84
N ILE A 54 -18.15 7.82 -23.05
CA ILE A 54 -17.97 8.44 -24.36
C ILE A 54 -16.69 9.28 -24.33
N VAL A 55 -15.87 9.20 -25.37
CA VAL A 55 -14.76 10.14 -25.60
C VAL A 55 -14.92 10.74 -26.98
N ARG A 56 -15.20 12.04 -27.04
CA ARG A 56 -15.39 12.77 -28.29
C ARG A 56 -14.13 13.55 -28.63
N ARG A 57 -13.64 13.36 -29.85
CA ARG A 57 -12.56 14.18 -30.42
C ARG A 57 -13.17 15.24 -31.31
N GLU A 58 -12.89 16.49 -31.00
CA GLU A 58 -13.51 17.61 -31.67
C GLU A 58 -12.69 18.06 -32.88
N CYS A 59 -13.23 17.81 -34.09
CA CYS A 59 -12.61 18.16 -35.37
C CYS A 59 -13.25 19.42 -35.98
N GLY A 60 -12.45 20.30 -36.60
CA GLY A 60 -12.95 21.50 -37.28
C GLY A 60 -12.70 22.82 -36.53
N PRO A 61 -13.17 23.97 -37.07
CA PRO A 61 -12.94 25.29 -36.48
C PRO A 61 -13.78 25.53 -35.21
N GLY A 62 -13.26 26.33 -34.29
CA GLY A 62 -13.91 26.69 -33.03
C GLY A 62 -13.18 26.18 -31.79
N SER A 63 -13.32 26.90 -30.68
CA SER A 63 -12.66 26.56 -29.42
C SER A 63 -13.27 25.30 -28.79
N LEU A 64 -12.52 24.65 -27.89
CA LEU A 64 -13.06 23.53 -27.12
C LEU A 64 -14.26 23.99 -26.25
N CYS A 65 -14.22 25.22 -25.76
CA CYS A 65 -15.28 25.84 -24.96
C CYS A 65 -16.59 25.97 -25.74
N GLU A 66 -16.55 26.52 -26.96
CA GLU A 66 -17.72 26.66 -27.83
C GLU A 66 -18.41 25.32 -28.09
N ARG A 67 -17.61 24.26 -28.24
CA ARG A 67 -18.13 22.91 -28.47
C ARG A 67 -18.68 22.27 -27.22
N ALA A 68 -18.04 22.50 -26.07
CA ALA A 68 -18.58 22.12 -24.78
C ALA A 68 -19.97 22.74 -24.57
N VAL A 69 -20.15 24.03 -24.90
CA VAL A 69 -21.46 24.69 -24.81
C VAL A 69 -22.50 24.03 -25.70
N ARG A 70 -22.18 23.77 -26.97
CA ARG A 70 -23.10 23.07 -27.89
C ARG A 70 -23.43 21.67 -27.41
N LEU A 71 -22.44 20.94 -26.88
CA LEU A 71 -22.62 19.61 -26.32
C LEU A 71 -23.61 19.67 -25.14
N VAL A 72 -23.39 20.56 -24.18
CA VAL A 72 -24.26 20.73 -23.01
C VAL A 72 -25.68 21.08 -23.43
N GLN A 73 -25.85 22.06 -24.32
CA GLN A 73 -27.15 22.44 -24.85
C GLN A 73 -27.86 21.26 -25.53
N SER A 74 -27.14 20.48 -26.34
CA SER A 74 -27.70 19.28 -26.97
C SER A 74 -28.10 18.23 -25.94
N CYS A 75 -27.28 17.99 -24.91
CA CYS A 75 -27.55 17.05 -23.84
C CYS A 75 -28.82 17.44 -23.07
N LEU A 76 -28.98 18.72 -22.71
CA LEU A 76 -30.15 19.19 -21.96
C LEU A 76 -31.48 19.05 -22.71
N THR A 77 -31.45 18.92 -24.05
CA THR A 77 -32.65 18.69 -24.86
C THR A 77 -33.05 17.22 -24.99
N ARG A 78 -32.19 16.29 -24.55
CA ARG A 78 -32.39 14.84 -24.71
C ARG A 78 -33.38 14.28 -23.69
N THR A 79 -34.50 13.75 -24.17
CA THR A 79 -35.52 13.10 -23.36
C THR A 79 -35.15 11.67 -22.94
N ASP A 80 -34.16 11.05 -23.59
CA ASP A 80 -33.66 9.71 -23.26
C ASP A 80 -32.63 9.71 -22.11
N LEU A 81 -32.21 10.91 -21.68
CA LEU A 81 -31.21 11.11 -20.63
C LEU A 81 -31.73 12.00 -19.50
N PHE A 82 -32.55 13.02 -19.80
CA PHE A 82 -33.19 13.89 -18.81
C PHE A 82 -34.65 13.50 -18.64
N PHE A 83 -34.95 12.85 -17.52
CA PHE A 83 -36.27 12.33 -17.16
C PHE A 83 -37.10 13.38 -16.41
N GLU A 84 -36.46 14.18 -15.56
CA GLU A 84 -37.10 15.17 -14.69
C GLU A 84 -36.30 16.47 -14.66
N ARG A 85 -36.72 17.48 -15.43
CA ARG A 85 -35.98 18.74 -15.63
C ARG A 85 -35.60 19.49 -14.35
N GLY A 86 -36.41 19.42 -13.30
CA GLY A 86 -36.12 20.10 -12.03
C GLY A 86 -35.14 19.37 -11.11
N ARG A 87 -34.77 18.13 -11.44
CA ARG A 87 -33.99 17.25 -10.57
C ARG A 87 -32.69 16.79 -11.20
N ASP A 88 -32.73 16.55 -12.50
CA ASP A 88 -31.59 16.07 -13.27
C ASP A 88 -30.55 17.18 -13.47
N LYS A 89 -29.28 16.87 -13.20
CA LYS A 89 -28.19 17.85 -13.19
C LYS A 89 -26.99 17.40 -14.02
N VAL A 90 -26.13 18.35 -14.36
CA VAL A 90 -24.90 18.17 -15.16
C VAL A 90 -23.71 18.77 -14.43
N ILE A 91 -22.59 18.05 -14.43
CA ILE A 91 -21.31 18.54 -13.93
C ILE A 91 -20.32 18.63 -15.08
N ILE A 92 -19.63 19.75 -15.20
CA ILE A 92 -18.54 19.95 -16.15
C ILE A 92 -17.24 20.12 -15.39
N TYR A 93 -16.30 19.19 -15.56
CA TYR A 93 -14.96 19.25 -14.98
C TYR A 93 -13.97 19.88 -15.96
N CYS A 94 -13.26 20.90 -15.47
CA CYS A 94 -12.23 21.63 -16.20
C CYS A 94 -10.87 21.53 -15.47
N PRO A 95 -9.75 21.46 -16.21
CA PRO A 95 -8.41 21.36 -15.64
C PRO A 95 -7.92 22.66 -14.98
N THR A 96 -8.44 23.82 -15.40
CA THR A 96 -7.98 25.13 -14.91
C THR A 96 -9.13 26.03 -14.46
N LYS A 97 -8.83 26.97 -13.57
CA LYS A 97 -9.82 27.92 -13.02
C LYS A 97 -10.28 28.91 -14.08
N GLU A 98 -9.39 29.27 -15.00
CA GLU A 98 -9.67 30.16 -16.12
C GLU A 98 -10.72 29.54 -17.04
N LEU A 99 -10.57 28.24 -17.35
CA LEU A 99 -11.53 27.51 -18.17
C LEU A 99 -12.88 27.35 -17.45
N VAL A 100 -12.86 27.17 -16.13
CA VAL A 100 -14.10 27.18 -15.32
C VAL A 100 -14.82 28.52 -15.47
N ALA A 101 -14.10 29.64 -15.32
CA ALA A 101 -14.68 30.97 -15.41
C ALA A 101 -15.26 31.23 -16.81
N GLU A 102 -14.51 30.94 -17.86
CA GLU A 102 -14.93 31.10 -19.26
C GLU A 102 -16.20 30.29 -19.56
N LEU A 103 -16.23 29.00 -19.23
CA LEU A 103 -17.39 28.15 -19.49
C LEU A 103 -18.61 28.50 -18.63
N ALA A 104 -18.40 28.87 -17.37
CA ALA A 104 -19.48 29.30 -16.49
C ALA A 104 -20.15 30.59 -17.01
N GLU A 105 -19.36 31.53 -17.55
CA GLU A 105 -19.88 32.73 -18.20
C GLU A 105 -20.66 32.38 -19.47
N MET A 106 -20.08 31.58 -20.38
CA MET A 106 -20.73 31.19 -21.62
C MET A 106 -22.05 30.41 -21.41
N LEU A 107 -22.12 29.61 -20.35
CA LEU A 107 -23.30 28.82 -19.99
C LEU A 107 -24.24 29.54 -19.02
N SER A 108 -23.85 30.72 -18.52
CA SER A 108 -24.57 31.45 -17.48
C SER A 108 -24.95 30.55 -16.29
N CYS A 109 -23.98 29.78 -15.78
CA CYS A 109 -24.19 28.81 -14.72
C CYS A 109 -23.21 28.98 -13.56
N PRO A 110 -23.48 28.38 -12.37
CA PRO A 110 -22.56 28.46 -11.24
C PRO A 110 -21.20 27.83 -11.54
N SER A 111 -20.16 28.38 -10.90
CA SER A 111 -18.80 27.86 -10.93
C SER A 111 -18.34 27.36 -9.54
N TYR A 112 -17.54 26.29 -9.51
CA TYR A 112 -17.03 25.70 -8.28
C TYR A 112 -15.54 25.36 -8.37
N THR A 113 -14.72 26.05 -7.59
CA THR A 113 -13.27 25.85 -7.56
C THR A 113 -12.74 25.84 -6.12
N ALA A 114 -11.43 25.59 -5.97
CA ALA A 114 -10.77 25.73 -4.68
C ALA A 114 -10.93 27.15 -4.08
N ASP A 115 -11.08 28.18 -4.91
CA ASP A 115 -11.13 29.59 -4.53
C ASP A 115 -12.57 30.13 -4.40
N SER A 116 -13.58 29.26 -4.49
CA SER A 116 -15.00 29.63 -4.34
C SER A 116 -15.42 30.03 -2.91
N GLY A 117 -14.47 30.50 -2.10
CA GLY A 117 -14.74 31.02 -0.76
C GLY A 117 -14.64 29.99 0.38
N THR A 118 -15.26 30.33 1.51
CA THR A 118 -15.32 29.49 2.71
C THR A 118 -16.13 28.22 2.49
N ALA A 119 -16.14 27.30 3.46
CA ALA A 119 -16.94 26.08 3.39
C ALA A 119 -18.45 26.39 3.27
N GLU A 120 -18.92 27.44 3.95
CA GLU A 120 -20.30 27.92 3.91
C GLU A 120 -20.67 28.48 2.53
N GLU A 121 -19.77 29.27 1.92
CA GLU A 121 -19.98 29.84 0.58
C GLU A 121 -20.03 28.74 -0.49
N LYS A 122 -19.11 27.77 -0.41
CA LYS A 122 -19.11 26.59 -1.27
C LYS A 122 -20.39 25.77 -1.15
N ARG A 123 -20.88 25.56 0.08
CA ARG A 123 -22.16 24.87 0.32
C ARG A 123 -23.32 25.66 -0.29
N ALA A 124 -23.35 26.98 -0.11
CA ALA A 124 -24.41 27.83 -0.66
C ALA A 124 -24.44 27.84 -2.20
N ILE A 125 -23.29 27.73 -2.87
CA ILE A 125 -23.23 27.58 -4.34
C ILE A 125 -23.93 26.28 -4.77
N LEU A 126 -23.62 25.17 -4.09
CA LEU A 126 -24.21 23.86 -4.41
C LEU A 126 -25.71 23.83 -4.13
N GLU A 127 -26.16 24.35 -2.99
CA GLU A 127 -27.58 24.41 -2.65
C GLU A 127 -28.37 25.22 -3.67
N ARG A 128 -27.82 26.36 -4.11
CA ARG A 128 -28.45 27.22 -5.11
C ARG A 128 -28.55 26.51 -6.46
N TRP A 129 -27.46 25.89 -6.91
CA TRP A 129 -27.46 25.10 -8.14
C TRP A 129 -28.44 23.92 -8.09
N LEU A 130 -28.52 23.21 -6.95
CA LEU A 130 -29.45 22.09 -6.80
C LEU A 130 -30.91 22.56 -6.84
N ALA A 131 -31.21 23.71 -6.22
CA ALA A 131 -32.55 24.29 -6.21
C ALA A 131 -32.97 24.93 -7.54
N ASP A 132 -32.02 25.35 -8.38
CA ASP A 132 -32.29 26.03 -9.64
C ASP A 132 -32.74 25.03 -10.73
N ILE A 133 -34.01 25.12 -11.12
CA ILE A 133 -34.62 24.25 -12.14
C ILE A 133 -34.18 24.65 -13.56
N ASP A 134 -33.90 25.93 -13.77
CA ASP A 134 -33.60 26.49 -15.09
C ASP A 134 -32.11 26.43 -15.42
N SER A 135 -31.25 26.30 -14.40
CA SER A 135 -29.79 26.13 -14.55
C SER A 135 -29.30 24.79 -13.96
N PRO A 136 -29.48 23.66 -14.68
CA PRO A 136 -29.10 22.34 -14.18
C PRO A 136 -27.59 22.05 -14.23
N VAL A 137 -26.77 23.00 -14.68
CA VAL A 137 -25.34 22.81 -14.99
C VAL A 137 -24.48 23.48 -13.92
N ILE A 138 -23.39 22.83 -13.53
CA ILE A 138 -22.31 23.45 -12.76
C ILE A 138 -20.97 23.18 -13.45
N VAL A 139 -20.11 24.19 -13.50
CA VAL A 139 -18.74 24.06 -14.01
C VAL A 139 -17.77 24.08 -12.85
N ALA A 140 -16.86 23.12 -12.79
CA ALA A 140 -15.99 22.93 -11.63
C ALA A 140 -14.59 22.44 -12.00
N THR A 141 -13.64 22.62 -11.07
CA THR A 141 -12.41 21.82 -11.05
C THR A 141 -12.62 20.56 -10.21
N SER A 142 -11.59 19.73 -10.08
CA SER A 142 -11.57 18.57 -9.15
C SER A 142 -11.84 18.91 -7.68
N ALA A 143 -11.88 20.21 -7.32
CA ALA A 143 -12.33 20.68 -6.02
C ALA A 143 -13.78 20.26 -5.71
N LEU A 144 -14.63 20.05 -6.72
CA LEU A 144 -15.97 19.47 -6.57
C LEU A 144 -15.86 17.95 -6.37
N GLY A 145 -15.24 17.56 -5.27
CA GLY A 145 -14.79 16.19 -5.00
C GLY A 145 -15.28 15.65 -3.65
N PRO A 146 -14.83 16.22 -2.52
CA PRO A 146 -15.09 15.66 -1.21
C PRO A 146 -16.52 15.95 -0.74
N GLY A 147 -17.28 14.91 -0.37
CA GLY A 147 -18.55 15.05 0.36
C GLY A 147 -19.77 15.47 -0.45
N PHE A 148 -19.64 15.79 -1.74
CA PHE A 148 -20.79 16.03 -2.61
C PHE A 148 -21.42 14.71 -3.07
N ASP A 149 -22.71 14.53 -2.78
CA ASP A 149 -23.52 13.40 -3.20
C ASP A 149 -24.90 13.87 -3.67
N HIS A 150 -25.16 13.77 -4.97
CA HIS A 150 -26.48 13.99 -5.55
C HIS A 150 -26.81 12.85 -6.50
N PRO A 151 -27.93 12.13 -6.33
CA PRO A 151 -28.15 10.91 -7.09
C PRO A 151 -28.57 11.12 -8.55
N TYR A 152 -29.06 12.33 -8.87
CA TYR A 152 -29.67 12.65 -10.16
C TYR A 152 -28.73 13.39 -11.12
N ILE A 153 -27.42 13.16 -11.03
CA ILE A 153 -26.49 13.63 -12.06
C ILE A 153 -26.70 12.77 -13.32
N ARG A 154 -27.09 13.37 -14.43
CA ARG A 154 -27.32 12.66 -15.71
C ARG A 154 -26.12 12.68 -16.63
N CYS A 155 -25.31 13.73 -16.54
CA CYS A 155 -24.14 13.87 -17.39
C CYS A 155 -22.97 14.44 -16.59
N VAL A 156 -21.81 13.79 -16.73
CA VAL A 156 -20.52 14.33 -16.28
C VAL A 156 -19.66 14.54 -17.51
N ILE A 157 -19.18 15.75 -17.71
CA ILE A 157 -18.40 16.14 -18.89
C ILE A 157 -17.01 16.59 -18.44
N HIS A 158 -15.96 15.98 -18.96
CA HIS A 158 -14.58 16.40 -18.77
C HIS A 158 -14.11 17.19 -19.98
N ILE A 159 -13.63 18.41 -19.76
CA ILE A 159 -13.08 19.27 -20.81
C ILE A 159 -11.57 19.10 -20.87
N GLY A 160 -11.07 18.58 -21.98
CA GLY A 160 -9.69 18.16 -22.13
C GLY A 160 -9.45 16.75 -21.59
N ALA A 161 -8.20 16.29 -21.65
CA ALA A 161 -7.81 14.97 -21.19
C ALA A 161 -7.62 14.95 -19.67
N PRO A 162 -8.38 14.12 -18.92
CA PRO A 162 -8.03 13.80 -17.55
C PRO A 162 -6.63 13.16 -17.47
N VAL A 163 -5.95 13.35 -16.35
CA VAL A 163 -4.57 12.89 -16.17
C VAL A 163 -4.51 11.49 -15.55
N LEU A 164 -5.32 11.24 -14.52
CA LEU A 164 -5.36 9.99 -13.75
C LEU A 164 -6.71 9.28 -13.94
N LEU A 165 -6.69 7.97 -14.14
CA LEU A 165 -7.89 7.16 -14.28
C LEU A 165 -8.62 7.04 -12.93
N THR A 166 -7.90 7.03 -11.81
CA THR A 166 -8.51 7.06 -10.47
C THR A 166 -9.39 8.30 -10.28
N ASP A 167 -8.85 9.49 -10.55
CA ASP A 167 -9.58 10.77 -10.45
C ASP A 167 -10.78 10.78 -11.41
N PHE A 168 -10.54 10.42 -12.68
CA PHE A 168 -11.60 10.32 -13.68
C PHE A 168 -12.73 9.37 -13.25
N SER A 169 -12.38 8.22 -12.66
CA SER A 169 -13.38 7.25 -12.19
C SER A 169 -14.20 7.78 -11.00
N GLN A 170 -13.59 8.54 -10.09
CA GLN A 170 -14.34 9.16 -8.99
C GLN A 170 -15.30 10.23 -9.50
N GLU A 171 -14.83 11.07 -10.42
CA GLU A 171 -15.58 12.18 -11.00
C GLU A 171 -16.73 11.68 -11.88
N SER A 172 -16.44 10.78 -12.83
CA SER A 172 -17.47 10.15 -13.69
C SER A 172 -18.47 9.33 -12.89
N GLY A 173 -18.03 8.67 -11.80
CA GLY A 173 -18.88 7.89 -10.89
C GLY A 173 -19.91 8.70 -10.11
N ARG A 174 -19.91 10.04 -10.21
CA ARG A 174 -21.01 10.89 -9.70
C ARG A 174 -22.27 10.77 -10.53
N ALA A 175 -22.16 10.37 -11.79
CA ALA A 175 -23.29 10.16 -12.67
C ALA A 175 -24.18 9.00 -12.18
N GLY A 176 -25.50 9.17 -12.26
CA GLY A 176 -26.48 8.08 -12.14
C GLY A 176 -26.41 7.27 -10.84
N ARG A 177 -26.32 7.91 -9.65
CA ARG A 177 -26.33 7.13 -8.39
C ARG A 177 -27.73 6.61 -8.02
N ASP A 178 -28.78 7.11 -8.67
CA ASP A 178 -30.12 6.52 -8.65
C ASP A 178 -30.24 5.23 -9.50
N GLY A 179 -29.14 4.79 -10.14
CA GLY A 179 -29.11 3.59 -10.99
C GLY A 179 -29.73 3.79 -12.38
N LYS A 180 -30.27 4.97 -12.69
CA LYS A 180 -30.79 5.28 -14.03
C LYS A 180 -29.66 5.61 -14.99
N ARG A 181 -29.96 5.53 -16.28
CA ARG A 181 -29.03 5.85 -17.37
C ARG A 181 -28.39 7.22 -17.15
N ALA A 182 -27.07 7.27 -17.29
CA ALA A 182 -26.28 8.48 -17.23
C ALA A 182 -25.11 8.40 -18.21
N GLU A 183 -24.50 9.55 -18.55
CA GLU A 183 -23.37 9.63 -19.48
C GLU A 183 -22.14 10.25 -18.81
N SER A 184 -20.97 9.68 -19.12
CA SER A 184 -19.67 10.28 -18.85
C SER A 184 -18.99 10.57 -20.17
N ILE A 185 -18.74 11.86 -20.44
CA ILE A 185 -18.22 12.33 -21.72
C ILE A 185 -16.87 13.01 -21.48
N VAL A 186 -15.83 12.57 -22.18
CA VAL A 186 -14.57 13.32 -22.27
C VAL A 186 -14.52 14.05 -23.61
N LEU A 187 -14.35 15.37 -23.57
CA LEU A 187 -14.22 16.20 -24.76
C LEU A 187 -12.74 16.53 -25.01
N LEU A 188 -12.17 15.92 -26.05
CA LEU A 188 -10.77 16.09 -26.43
C LEU A 188 -10.62 17.07 -27.59
N SER A 189 -9.54 17.83 -27.55
CA SER A 189 -9.06 18.56 -28.73
C SER A 189 -8.69 17.59 -29.85
N ALA A 190 -8.93 17.97 -31.11
CA ALA A 190 -8.47 17.24 -32.29
C ALA A 190 -6.95 16.96 -32.28
N ALA A 191 -6.16 17.82 -31.64
CA ALA A 191 -4.70 17.69 -31.57
C ALA A 191 -4.23 16.79 -30.42
N TRP A 192 -5.15 16.19 -29.64
CA TRP A 192 -4.76 15.31 -28.55
C TRP A 192 -4.19 13.99 -29.09
N GLU A 193 -3.00 13.65 -28.63
CA GLU A 193 -2.32 12.38 -28.91
C GLU A 193 -1.85 11.75 -27.60
N PRO A 194 -1.78 10.41 -27.51
CA PRO A 194 -1.20 9.73 -26.35
C PRO A 194 0.30 10.03 -26.26
N GLN A 195 0.80 10.21 -25.04
CA GLN A 195 2.21 10.49 -24.76
C GLN A 195 2.98 9.18 -24.70
N LEU A 196 3.42 8.70 -25.86
CA LEU A 196 4.12 7.41 -26.01
C LEU A 196 5.64 7.52 -25.82
N ASP A 197 6.19 8.72 -25.73
CA ASP A 197 7.63 9.02 -25.67
C ASP A 197 8.19 9.07 -24.24
N ARG A 198 7.32 9.16 -23.24
CA ARG A 198 7.68 9.24 -21.82
C ARG A 198 7.26 7.98 -21.06
N ARG A 199 8.02 7.65 -20.02
CA ARG A 199 7.61 6.66 -19.02
C ARG A 199 6.50 7.24 -18.12
N LEU A 200 5.29 6.71 -18.28
CA LEU A 200 4.12 7.04 -17.47
C LEU A 200 4.06 6.19 -16.21
N VAL A 201 3.42 6.71 -15.16
CA VAL A 201 3.01 5.86 -14.02
C VAL A 201 1.76 5.07 -14.40
N PRO A 202 1.47 3.93 -13.74
CA PRO A 202 0.37 3.04 -14.14
C PRO A 202 -1.00 3.72 -14.31
N ASP A 203 -1.31 4.70 -13.46
CA ASP A 203 -2.58 5.45 -13.50
C ASP A 203 -2.69 6.38 -14.73
N GLU A 204 -1.60 7.08 -15.05
CA GLU A 204 -1.51 7.91 -16.26
C GLU A 204 -1.58 7.04 -17.52
N GLU A 205 -0.88 5.89 -17.53
CA GLU A 205 -0.90 4.94 -18.65
C GLU A 205 -2.32 4.43 -18.90
N ALA A 206 -3.03 4.03 -17.84
CA ALA A 206 -4.40 3.55 -17.93
C ALA A 206 -5.37 4.64 -18.41
N MET A 207 -5.19 5.89 -17.96
CA MET A 207 -5.97 7.03 -18.44
C MET A 207 -5.75 7.29 -19.93
N GLN A 208 -4.49 7.31 -20.38
CA GLN A 208 -4.19 7.49 -21.80
C GLN A 208 -4.75 6.35 -22.65
N LEU A 209 -4.62 5.10 -22.19
CA LEU A 209 -5.18 3.93 -22.85
C LEU A 209 -6.71 4.06 -23.01
N TYR A 210 -7.42 4.52 -21.97
CA TYR A 210 -8.86 4.79 -22.02
C TYR A 210 -9.20 5.84 -23.11
N LEU A 211 -8.43 6.92 -23.18
CA LEU A 211 -8.65 8.02 -24.14
C LEU A 211 -8.34 7.64 -25.61
N THR A 212 -7.59 6.55 -25.85
CA THR A 212 -7.38 6.05 -27.21
C THR A 212 -8.65 5.51 -27.86
N GLN A 213 -9.66 5.11 -27.07
CA GLN A 213 -10.90 4.49 -27.54
C GLN A 213 -10.69 3.29 -28.48
N ARG A 214 -9.58 2.55 -28.32
CA ARG A 214 -9.30 1.32 -29.08
C ARG A 214 -9.96 0.08 -28.50
N TYR A 215 -10.34 0.14 -27.22
CA TYR A 215 -10.88 -0.97 -26.45
C TYR A 215 -12.12 -0.52 -25.68
N CYS A 216 -12.93 -1.47 -25.25
CA CYS A 216 -14.10 -1.23 -24.40
C CYS A 216 -13.72 -0.41 -23.15
N SER A 217 -14.40 0.71 -22.91
CA SER A 217 -14.16 1.60 -21.76
C SER A 217 -14.25 0.87 -20.41
N ARG A 218 -15.27 0.03 -20.21
CA ARG A 218 -15.38 -0.82 -19.00
C ARG A 218 -14.22 -1.80 -18.85
N GLY A 219 -13.66 -2.24 -19.96
CA GLY A 219 -12.47 -3.07 -19.97
C GLY A 219 -11.30 -2.32 -19.37
N ILE A 220 -11.00 -1.13 -19.87
CA ILE A 220 -9.87 -0.35 -19.34
C ILE A 220 -10.08 0.03 -17.87
N LEU A 221 -11.29 0.49 -17.51
CA LEU A 221 -11.61 0.85 -16.11
C LEU A 221 -11.44 -0.32 -15.16
N SER A 222 -12.12 -1.44 -15.42
CA SER A 222 -12.03 -2.62 -14.55
C SER A 222 -10.64 -3.24 -14.54
N GLN A 223 -9.88 -3.17 -15.63
CA GLN A 223 -8.50 -3.67 -15.66
C GLN A 223 -7.61 -2.98 -14.62
N PHE A 224 -7.79 -1.66 -14.51
CA PHE A 224 -6.96 -0.85 -13.63
C PHE A 224 -7.50 -0.80 -12.19
N LEU A 225 -8.82 -0.74 -12.03
CA LEU A 225 -9.47 -0.52 -10.73
C LEU A 225 -9.86 -1.81 -10.00
N ASP A 226 -10.08 -2.92 -10.72
CA ASP A 226 -10.61 -4.17 -10.18
C ASP A 226 -9.60 -5.32 -10.25
N ALA A 227 -9.83 -6.36 -9.44
CA ALA A 227 -9.03 -7.58 -9.50
C ALA A 227 -9.29 -8.36 -10.81
N PRO A 228 -8.33 -9.14 -11.33
CA PRO A 228 -8.49 -9.86 -12.61
C PRO A 228 -9.77 -10.68 -12.77
N PRO A 229 -10.27 -11.41 -11.74
CA PRO A 229 -11.53 -12.14 -11.84
C PRO A 229 -12.77 -11.25 -12.04
N ASP A 230 -12.68 -9.97 -11.66
CA ASP A 230 -13.78 -9.01 -11.71
C ASP A 230 -13.75 -8.15 -12.97
N TRP A 231 -12.76 -8.33 -13.86
CA TRP A 231 -12.68 -7.57 -15.11
C TRP A 231 -13.93 -7.77 -15.99
N ARG A 232 -14.41 -6.68 -16.59
CA ARG A 232 -15.69 -6.64 -17.33
C ARG A 232 -15.55 -6.12 -18.76
N TRP A 233 -16.54 -6.48 -19.57
CA TRP A 233 -16.90 -5.80 -20.82
C TRP A 233 -18.22 -5.05 -20.65
N CYS A 234 -18.70 -4.40 -21.71
CA CYS A 234 -20.12 -4.04 -21.78
C CYS A 234 -20.94 -5.30 -22.05
N MET A 235 -21.59 -5.82 -21.01
CA MET A 235 -22.43 -7.01 -21.05
C MET A 235 -23.91 -6.62 -21.26
N GLU A 236 -24.75 -7.59 -21.60
CA GLU A 236 -26.20 -7.38 -21.67
C GLU A 236 -26.74 -6.84 -20.33
N GLY A 237 -27.62 -5.84 -20.39
CA GLY A 237 -28.15 -5.14 -19.22
C GLY A 237 -27.32 -3.94 -18.75
N GLU A 238 -26.20 -3.64 -19.42
CA GLU A 238 -25.37 -2.47 -19.17
C GLU A 238 -25.51 -1.44 -20.31
N GLU A 239 -25.16 -0.19 -20.06
CA GLU A 239 -25.09 0.83 -21.11
C GLU A 239 -23.84 0.61 -21.98
N LEU A 240 -23.99 0.44 -23.30
CA LEU A 240 -22.83 0.32 -24.20
C LEU A 240 -21.93 1.57 -24.14
N CYS A 241 -20.61 1.36 -24.05
CA CYS A 241 -19.65 2.43 -24.30
C CYS A 241 -19.57 2.76 -25.80
N ASP A 242 -19.04 3.93 -26.15
CA ASP A 242 -19.05 4.42 -27.53
C ASP A 242 -18.27 3.55 -28.53
N VAL A 243 -17.34 2.71 -28.03
CA VAL A 243 -16.50 1.81 -28.83
C VAL A 243 -17.17 0.45 -29.06
N CYS A 244 -18.11 0.04 -28.22
CA CYS A 244 -18.77 -1.26 -28.33
C CYS A 244 -19.99 -1.14 -29.24
N PRO A 245 -20.00 -1.75 -30.44
CA PRO A 245 -21.16 -1.70 -31.33
C PRO A 245 -22.32 -2.56 -30.84
N GLU A 246 -22.02 -3.61 -30.07
CA GLU A 246 -22.98 -4.56 -29.50
C GLU A 246 -22.47 -5.11 -28.16
N TYR A 247 -23.33 -5.83 -27.44
CA TYR A 247 -22.98 -6.46 -26.16
C TYR A 247 -21.99 -7.61 -26.37
N HIS A 248 -21.05 -7.76 -25.44
CA HIS A 248 -20.18 -8.91 -25.42
C HIS A 248 -20.95 -10.15 -24.89
N ALA A 249 -20.98 -11.21 -25.69
CA ALA A 249 -21.65 -12.46 -25.32
C ALA A 249 -20.89 -13.27 -24.24
N GLN A 250 -19.57 -13.10 -24.17
CA GLN A 250 -18.71 -13.82 -23.23
C GLN A 250 -18.10 -12.85 -22.21
N ARG A 251 -17.91 -13.35 -20.98
CA ARG A 251 -17.19 -12.61 -19.95
C ARG A 251 -15.75 -12.38 -20.38
N ARG A 252 -15.18 -11.29 -19.88
CA ARG A 252 -13.77 -10.96 -20.12
C ARG A 252 -12.86 -12.00 -19.47
N PRO A 253 -11.88 -12.56 -20.21
CA PRO A 253 -10.84 -13.39 -19.62
C PRO A 253 -9.96 -12.58 -18.65
N PRO A 254 -9.60 -13.13 -17.48
CA PRO A 254 -8.76 -12.43 -16.49
C PRO A 254 -7.29 -12.32 -16.93
N THR A 255 -6.92 -12.93 -18.05
CA THR A 255 -5.57 -12.93 -18.61
C THR A 255 -5.39 -11.94 -19.76
N LEU A 256 -6.48 -11.31 -20.23
CA LEU A 256 -6.45 -10.39 -21.36
C LEU A 256 -6.19 -8.97 -20.86
N ASP A 257 -4.91 -8.59 -20.87
CA ASP A 257 -4.39 -7.29 -20.45
C ASP A 257 -4.14 -6.37 -21.65
N PHE A 258 -4.51 -5.10 -21.52
CA PHE A 258 -4.25 -4.06 -22.50
C PHE A 258 -3.19 -3.10 -22.01
N ARG A 259 -2.26 -2.73 -22.89
CA ARG A 259 -1.17 -1.79 -22.58
C ARG A 259 -0.96 -0.83 -23.73
N LEU A 260 -0.36 0.32 -23.43
CA LEU A 260 0.17 1.17 -24.49
C LEU A 260 1.41 0.52 -25.11
N PRO A 261 1.68 0.77 -26.40
CA PRO A 261 2.93 0.36 -27.01
C PRO A 261 4.11 0.92 -26.21
N PRO A 262 5.19 0.15 -26.00
CA PRO A 262 6.38 0.68 -25.35
C PRO A 262 6.97 1.83 -26.18
N PRO A 263 7.62 2.82 -25.54
CA PRO A 263 8.31 3.90 -26.25
C PRO A 263 9.28 3.33 -27.27
N ALA A 264 9.36 3.97 -28.44
CA ALA A 264 10.30 3.58 -29.47
C ALA A 264 11.72 3.66 -28.89
N ILE A 265 12.41 2.51 -28.81
CA ILE A 265 13.82 2.46 -28.47
C ILE A 265 14.55 3.17 -29.60
N GLU A 266 15.16 4.33 -29.33
CA GLU A 266 16.14 4.90 -30.25
C GLU A 266 17.23 3.85 -30.46
N THR A 267 17.19 3.16 -31.60
CA THR A 267 18.31 2.33 -32.07
C THR A 267 19.46 3.28 -32.39
N GLY A 268 20.27 3.57 -31.38
CA GLY A 268 21.47 4.38 -31.50
C GLY A 268 22.47 3.71 -32.43
N GLY A 269 22.52 4.17 -33.68
CA GLY A 269 23.72 4.04 -34.52
C GLY A 269 24.91 4.77 -33.88
N PRO A 270 26.15 4.36 -34.18
CA PRO A 270 27.33 4.85 -33.46
C PRO A 270 27.58 6.33 -33.79
N ARG A 271 27.31 7.22 -32.83
CA ARG A 271 27.71 8.63 -32.92
C ARG A 271 29.11 8.82 -32.34
N GLN A 272 29.97 9.37 -33.20
CA GLN A 272 31.36 9.71 -32.95
C GLN A 272 31.53 10.65 -31.76
N ARG A 273 32.59 10.40 -30.97
CA ARG A 273 33.10 11.29 -29.93
C ARG A 273 33.50 12.64 -30.53
N GLY A 274 32.71 13.68 -30.26
CA GLY A 274 33.14 15.08 -30.33
C GLY A 274 33.49 15.56 -28.93
N GLN A 275 34.75 15.94 -28.72
CA GLN A 275 35.22 16.60 -27.50
C GLN A 275 34.66 18.02 -27.44
N GLY A 276 33.93 18.34 -26.37
CA GLY A 276 33.55 19.70 -25.98
C GLY A 276 33.76 19.84 -24.48
N LYS A 277 34.65 20.76 -24.10
CA LYS A 277 34.96 21.14 -22.72
C LYS A 277 33.79 21.96 -22.18
N ASP A 278 33.20 21.53 -21.06
CA ASP A 278 32.37 22.41 -20.24
C ASP A 278 32.86 22.43 -18.79
N GLN A 279 32.81 23.64 -18.25
CA GLN A 279 33.46 24.12 -17.05
C GLN A 279 32.73 23.65 -15.79
N ALA A 280 33.52 23.43 -14.74
CA ALA A 280 33.06 23.11 -13.41
C ALA A 280 32.23 24.24 -12.80
N GLY A 281 31.06 23.88 -12.26
CA GLY A 281 30.23 24.71 -11.39
C GLY A 281 29.60 23.83 -10.31
N ASP A 282 30.07 24.01 -9.07
CA ASP A 282 29.57 23.56 -7.76
C ASP A 282 28.38 22.59 -7.71
N HIS A 283 28.69 21.32 -7.44
CA HIS A 283 27.74 20.38 -6.85
C HIS A 283 27.94 20.35 -5.33
N VAL A 284 26.95 20.87 -4.61
CA VAL A 284 26.73 20.56 -3.20
C VAL A 284 26.64 19.04 -3.05
N ALA A 285 27.55 18.46 -2.27
CA ALA A 285 27.56 17.04 -1.94
C ALA A 285 26.28 16.69 -1.19
N VAL A 286 25.32 16.07 -1.89
CA VAL A 286 24.23 15.32 -1.26
C VAL A 286 24.81 13.95 -0.92
N GLU A 287 24.89 13.65 0.38
CA GLU A 287 25.13 12.29 0.85
C GLU A 287 24.25 11.31 0.07
N ILE A 288 24.89 10.37 -0.62
CA ILE A 288 24.21 9.25 -1.23
C ILE A 288 23.65 8.40 -0.08
N MET A 289 22.43 8.69 0.35
CA MET A 289 21.63 7.73 1.09
C MET A 289 21.37 6.55 0.15
N THR A 290 22.07 5.45 0.42
CA THR A 290 21.83 4.16 -0.23
C THR A 290 20.40 3.73 0.08
N PHE A 291 19.51 3.95 -0.89
CA PHE A 291 18.12 3.53 -0.84
C PHE A 291 18.05 1.99 -0.97
N THR A 292 17.79 1.28 0.13
CA THR A 292 17.51 -0.16 0.10
C THR A 292 16.10 -0.38 -0.45
N GLY A 293 15.98 -0.64 -1.76
CA GLY A 293 14.69 -0.83 -2.44
C GLY A 293 13.90 -2.08 -2.00
N PRO A 294 12.65 -2.27 -2.49
CA PRO A 294 11.74 -3.34 -2.10
C PRO A 294 12.29 -4.76 -2.31
N ALA A 295 13.14 -4.97 -3.32
CA ALA A 295 13.78 -6.26 -3.57
C ALA A 295 14.87 -6.61 -2.55
N GLU A 296 15.43 -5.63 -1.85
CA GLU A 296 16.36 -5.83 -0.74
C GLU A 296 15.58 -6.02 0.57
N VAL A 297 14.49 -5.27 0.77
CA VAL A 297 13.59 -5.44 1.93
C VAL A 297 12.85 -6.78 1.89
N LEU A 298 12.32 -7.21 0.75
CA LEU A 298 11.69 -8.54 0.58
C LEU A 298 12.72 -9.67 0.65
N ARG A 299 13.97 -9.45 0.20
CA ARG A 299 15.06 -10.41 0.44
C ARG A 299 15.40 -10.49 1.92
N GLN A 300 15.47 -9.35 2.60
CA GLN A 300 15.72 -9.27 4.04
C GLN A 300 14.58 -9.91 4.83
N ASP A 301 13.31 -9.65 4.50
CA ASP A 301 12.14 -10.27 5.13
C ASP A 301 12.07 -11.78 4.86
N ALA A 302 12.37 -12.24 3.63
CA ALA A 302 12.45 -13.67 3.34
C ALA A 302 13.64 -14.36 4.03
N VAL A 303 14.76 -13.67 4.23
CA VAL A 303 15.87 -14.15 5.06
C VAL A 303 15.48 -14.16 6.54
N CYS A 304 14.76 -13.14 7.01
CA CYS A 304 14.27 -12.99 8.37
C CYS A 304 13.29 -14.10 8.76
N ASP A 305 12.28 -14.36 7.92
CA ASP A 305 11.31 -15.44 8.10
C ASP A 305 12.00 -16.81 8.08
N ARG A 306 13.01 -17.01 7.23
CA ARG A 306 13.79 -18.25 7.20
C ARG A 306 14.61 -18.46 8.48
N GLU A 307 15.31 -17.43 8.97
CA GLU A 307 16.11 -17.51 10.20
C GLU A 307 15.23 -17.80 11.43
N LEU A 308 14.09 -17.13 11.57
CA LEU A 308 13.16 -17.36 12.68
C LEU A 308 12.49 -18.74 12.58
N SER A 309 12.06 -19.14 11.38
CA SER A 309 11.45 -20.46 11.17
C SER A 309 12.45 -21.60 11.41
N GLN A 310 13.73 -21.40 11.06
CA GLN A 310 14.78 -22.38 11.36
C GLN A 310 14.99 -22.48 12.87
N TYR A 311 15.16 -21.35 13.54
CA TYR A 311 15.34 -21.32 14.99
C TYR A 311 14.17 -22.00 15.74
N GLU A 312 12.93 -21.78 15.29
CA GLU A 312 11.76 -22.46 15.85
C GLU A 312 11.80 -23.99 15.65
N ARG A 313 12.12 -24.46 14.44
CA ARG A 313 12.28 -25.90 14.17
C ARG A 313 13.39 -26.54 15.00
N ASP A 314 14.50 -25.84 15.22
CA ASP A 314 15.60 -26.39 16.04
C ASP A 314 15.19 -26.50 17.51
N LEU A 315 14.39 -25.54 18.00
CA LEU A 315 13.81 -25.61 19.34
C LEU A 315 12.83 -26.78 19.47
N GLU A 316 12.01 -27.03 18.45
CA GLU A 316 11.10 -28.19 18.42
C GLU A 316 11.86 -29.51 18.43
N THR A 317 12.92 -29.61 17.62
CA THR A 317 13.76 -30.82 17.51
C THR A 317 14.43 -31.16 18.85
N MET A 318 14.85 -30.14 19.59
CA MET A 318 15.55 -30.32 20.87
C MET A 318 14.61 -30.27 22.09
N MET A 319 13.30 -30.23 21.88
CA MET A 319 12.32 -30.19 22.95
C MET A 319 12.43 -31.44 23.84
N GLY A 320 12.36 -31.25 25.16
CA GLY A 320 12.48 -32.34 26.13
C GLY A 320 13.93 -32.75 26.45
N CYS A 321 14.93 -32.23 25.73
CA CYS A 321 16.34 -32.51 25.97
C CYS A 321 17.05 -31.44 26.82
N CYS A 322 18.15 -31.82 27.49
CA CYS A 322 18.94 -30.91 28.30
C CYS A 322 20.02 -30.26 27.44
N LEU A 323 19.72 -29.07 26.93
CA LEU A 323 20.62 -28.31 26.07
C LEU A 323 21.98 -28.00 26.70
N TYR A 324 22.04 -27.78 28.02
CA TYR A 324 23.31 -27.63 28.72
C TYR A 324 24.17 -28.90 28.66
N CYS A 325 23.57 -30.08 28.89
CA CYS A 325 24.28 -31.35 28.79
C CYS A 325 24.71 -31.66 27.36
N ARG A 326 23.88 -31.30 26.37
CA ARG A 326 24.19 -31.44 24.95
C ARG A 326 25.45 -30.65 24.56
N VAL A 327 25.52 -29.36 24.92
CA VAL A 327 26.72 -28.52 24.65
C VAL A 327 27.98 -29.10 25.30
N GLU A 328 27.84 -29.70 26.47
CA GLU A 328 28.93 -30.29 27.24
C GLU A 328 29.34 -31.70 26.78
N GLY A 329 28.69 -32.25 25.74
CA GLY A 329 28.97 -33.60 25.24
C GLY A 329 28.60 -34.72 26.23
N LYS A 330 27.61 -34.49 27.11
CA LYS A 330 27.15 -35.44 28.14
C LYS A 330 25.78 -36.01 27.81
N PRO A 331 25.36 -37.14 28.41
CA PRO A 331 24.00 -37.67 28.24
C PRO A 331 22.95 -36.58 28.49
N PHE A 332 22.05 -36.37 27.53
CA PHE A 332 21.19 -35.19 27.47
C PHE A 332 19.70 -35.51 27.30
N GLU A 333 19.31 -36.78 27.28
CA GLU A 333 17.92 -37.26 27.21
C GLU A 333 17.17 -37.09 28.55
N HIS A 334 17.10 -35.85 29.02
CA HIS A 334 16.34 -35.44 30.19
C HIS A 334 16.01 -33.94 30.10
N SER A 335 14.97 -33.48 30.78
CA SER A 335 14.61 -32.06 30.75
C SER A 335 15.61 -31.18 31.51
N ALA A 336 15.69 -29.89 31.16
CA ALA A 336 16.48 -28.92 31.93
C ALA A 336 16.06 -28.84 33.42
N THR A 337 14.78 -29.07 33.72
CA THR A 337 14.24 -29.05 35.09
C THR A 337 14.71 -30.25 35.93
N THR A 338 14.94 -31.41 35.31
CA THR A 338 15.41 -32.64 35.98
C THR A 338 16.94 -32.77 36.00
N CYS A 339 17.66 -31.88 35.32
CA CYS A 339 19.12 -31.89 35.28
C CYS A 339 19.75 -31.66 36.66
N ALA A 340 20.63 -32.57 37.10
CA ALA A 340 21.39 -32.44 38.34
C ALA A 340 22.22 -31.14 38.43
N ARG A 341 22.60 -30.58 37.27
CA ARG A 341 23.43 -29.37 37.16
C ARG A 341 22.63 -28.06 37.01
N ARG A 342 21.30 -28.11 37.14
CA ARG A 342 20.42 -26.94 36.95
C ARG A 342 20.74 -25.72 37.79
N HIS A 343 21.28 -25.95 38.98
CA HIS A 343 21.61 -24.87 39.90
C HIS A 343 22.72 -23.96 39.36
N ASN A 344 23.54 -24.40 38.41
CA ASN A 344 24.64 -23.60 37.85
C ASN A 344 24.12 -22.39 37.07
N TRP A 345 23.25 -22.60 36.07
CA TRP A 345 22.70 -21.51 35.27
C TRP A 345 21.62 -20.73 36.04
N ILE A 346 20.88 -21.37 36.95
CA ILE A 346 19.90 -20.68 37.80
C ILE A 346 20.62 -19.65 38.68
N ARG A 347 21.73 -20.02 39.35
CA ARG A 347 22.51 -19.09 40.19
C ARG A 347 23.09 -17.94 39.35
N ALA A 348 23.64 -18.24 38.18
CA ALA A 348 24.20 -17.22 37.28
C ALA A 348 23.12 -16.21 36.83
N LYS A 349 21.92 -16.71 36.50
CA LYS A 349 20.75 -15.90 36.11
C LYS A 349 20.26 -15.03 37.26
N THR A 350 20.07 -15.62 38.45
CA THR A 350 19.61 -14.89 39.63
C THR A 350 20.59 -13.79 40.03
N LYS A 351 21.90 -14.00 39.87
CA LYS A 351 22.91 -12.98 40.14
C LYS A 351 22.77 -11.76 39.21
N ALA A 352 22.60 -11.99 37.91
CA ALA A 352 22.39 -10.91 36.93
C ALA A 352 21.09 -10.13 37.20
N LEU A 353 19.99 -10.84 37.47
CA LEU A 353 18.69 -10.22 37.79
C LEU A 353 18.76 -9.30 39.02
N ARG A 354 19.41 -9.74 40.11
CA ARG A 354 19.52 -8.97 41.34
C ARG A 354 20.32 -7.67 41.17
N GLU A 355 21.37 -7.69 40.35
CA GLU A 355 22.16 -6.48 40.08
C GLU A 355 21.35 -5.44 39.29
N CYS A 356 20.62 -5.88 38.25
CA CYS A 356 19.76 -5.00 37.47
C CYS A 356 18.67 -4.38 38.36
N GLN A 357 18.02 -5.18 39.20
CA GLN A 357 17.04 -4.71 40.18
C GLN A 357 17.64 -3.69 41.16
N GLY A 358 18.85 -3.93 41.67
CA GLY A 358 19.56 -2.99 42.54
C GLY A 358 19.92 -1.65 41.88
N LYS A 359 19.96 -1.61 40.56
CA LYS A 359 20.18 -0.38 39.75
C LYS A 359 18.88 0.24 39.22
N ASN A 360 17.73 -0.24 39.68
CA ASN A 360 16.39 0.14 39.19
C ASN A 360 16.24 -0.02 37.66
N LYS A 361 16.89 -1.05 37.10
CA LYS A 361 16.83 -1.39 35.67
C LYS A 361 16.28 -2.81 35.51
N GLU A 362 15.51 -3.03 34.46
CA GLU A 362 15.13 -4.38 34.06
C GLU A 362 16.32 -5.07 33.38
N TRP A 363 16.49 -6.38 33.59
CA TRP A 363 17.61 -7.14 32.97
C TRP A 363 17.45 -7.27 31.45
N MET A 364 16.21 -7.19 30.96
CA MET A 364 15.84 -7.25 29.55
C MET A 364 14.79 -6.18 29.27
N ASP A 365 14.78 -5.65 28.05
CA ASP A 365 13.79 -4.66 27.64
C ASP A 365 12.37 -5.27 27.63
N ARG A 366 11.38 -4.46 28.03
CA ARG A 366 9.97 -4.86 27.96
C ARG A 366 9.60 -5.26 26.53
N PHE A 367 8.83 -6.34 26.43
CA PHE A 367 8.33 -6.89 25.16
C PHE A 367 9.41 -7.42 24.20
N ALA A 368 10.69 -7.44 24.58
CA ALA A 368 11.74 -8.04 23.75
C ALA A 368 11.63 -9.57 23.71
N VAL A 369 11.35 -10.20 24.86
CA VAL A 369 11.15 -11.65 24.99
C VAL A 369 10.14 -11.96 26.10
N CYS A 370 9.56 -13.15 26.07
CA CYS A 370 8.78 -13.69 27.17
C CYS A 370 9.67 -13.91 28.40
N TRP A 371 9.30 -13.33 29.55
CA TRP A 371 10.08 -13.45 30.81
C TRP A 371 10.20 -14.87 31.37
N LYS A 372 9.34 -15.79 30.94
CA LYS A 372 9.33 -17.19 31.38
C LYS A 372 10.26 -18.07 30.56
N CYS A 373 10.14 -18.04 29.23
CA CYS A 373 10.91 -18.91 28.33
C CYS A 373 12.01 -18.21 27.54
N TYR A 374 12.12 -16.88 27.65
CA TYR A 374 13.11 -16.05 26.95
C TYR A 374 13.00 -16.08 25.42
N GLN A 375 11.86 -16.54 24.88
CA GLN A 375 11.61 -16.52 23.44
C GLN A 375 10.99 -15.19 22.98
N PRO A 376 11.28 -14.74 21.74
CA PRO A 376 10.62 -13.59 21.14
C PRO A 376 9.10 -13.79 21.05
N GLN A 377 8.32 -12.71 20.97
CA GLN A 377 6.85 -12.78 20.92
C GLN A 377 6.32 -13.51 19.68
N VAL A 378 7.08 -13.50 18.58
CA VAL A 378 6.77 -14.26 17.37
C VAL A 378 6.71 -15.78 17.62
N ILE A 379 7.54 -16.28 18.54
CA ILE A 379 7.63 -17.71 18.91
C ILE A 379 6.81 -18.02 20.18
N CYS A 380 6.79 -17.12 21.17
CA CYS A 380 6.04 -17.31 22.40
C CYS A 380 4.94 -16.26 22.59
N ARG A 381 3.70 -16.70 22.35
CA ARG A 381 2.48 -15.92 22.57
C ARG A 381 1.91 -16.02 23.99
N ALA A 382 2.54 -16.78 24.88
CA ALA A 382 2.04 -16.98 26.26
C ALA A 382 2.05 -15.72 27.14
N ALA A 383 2.72 -14.66 26.69
CA ALA A 383 2.71 -13.34 27.33
C ALA A 383 1.99 -12.29 26.46
N ASP A 384 1.31 -12.73 25.39
CA ASP A 384 0.50 -11.88 24.53
C ASP A 384 -0.90 -11.71 25.17
N PRO A 385 -1.25 -10.50 25.65
CA PRO A 385 -2.56 -10.26 26.26
C PRO A 385 -3.73 -10.39 25.27
N GLU A 386 -3.48 -10.45 23.96
CA GLU A 386 -4.51 -10.63 22.92
C GLU A 386 -4.75 -12.13 22.60
N TYR A 387 -3.90 -13.03 23.08
CA TYR A 387 -3.95 -14.47 22.79
C TYR A 387 -4.33 -15.26 24.05
N THR A 388 -5.64 -15.40 24.31
CA THR A 388 -6.16 -16.02 25.54
C THR A 388 -6.13 -17.55 25.55
N GLU A 389 -5.88 -18.19 24.42
CA GLU A 389 -5.91 -19.65 24.26
C GLU A 389 -4.63 -20.35 24.76
N VAL A 390 -3.48 -19.66 24.78
CA VAL A 390 -2.18 -20.26 25.12
C VAL A 390 -1.61 -19.56 26.35
N THR A 391 -1.78 -20.16 27.52
CA THR A 391 -1.27 -19.60 28.79
C THR A 391 0.09 -20.16 29.22
N ALA A 392 0.53 -21.25 28.57
CA ALA A 392 1.80 -21.93 28.83
C ALA A 392 2.84 -21.60 27.75
N CYS A 393 4.10 -21.45 28.14
CA CYS A 393 5.18 -21.28 27.17
C CYS A 393 5.47 -22.60 26.46
N GLN A 394 5.62 -22.56 25.14
CA GLN A 394 5.94 -23.73 24.31
C GLN A 394 7.37 -24.25 24.53
N PHE A 395 8.35 -23.34 24.73
CA PHE A 395 9.77 -23.67 24.86
C PHE A 395 10.38 -23.25 26.22
N PRO A 396 9.83 -23.68 27.37
CA PRO A 396 10.35 -23.29 28.67
C PRO A 396 11.74 -23.89 28.90
N ASP A 397 12.58 -23.16 29.64
CA ASP A 397 13.88 -23.65 30.11
C ASP A 397 14.87 -24.11 29.01
N MET A 398 14.77 -23.60 27.78
CA MET A 398 15.70 -23.94 26.69
C MET A 398 16.84 -22.92 26.53
N VAL A 399 16.52 -21.63 26.47
CA VAL A 399 17.48 -20.57 26.09
C VAL A 399 18.60 -20.39 27.11
N ILE A 400 18.28 -20.24 28.40
CA ILE A 400 19.28 -19.94 29.43
C ILE A 400 20.25 -21.12 29.69
N PRO A 401 19.79 -22.38 29.82
CA PRO A 401 20.72 -23.51 29.97
C PRO A 401 21.67 -23.65 28.79
N LEU A 402 21.17 -23.43 27.57
CA LEU A 402 21.97 -23.46 26.34
C LEU A 402 23.03 -22.35 26.35
N CYS A 403 22.62 -21.10 26.64
CA CYS A 403 23.55 -19.96 26.73
C CYS A 403 24.61 -20.15 27.81
N PHE A 404 24.26 -20.78 28.93
CA PHE A 404 25.22 -21.08 30.00
C PHE A 404 26.23 -22.15 29.57
N GLY A 405 25.80 -23.16 28.80
CA GLY A 405 26.68 -24.14 28.14
C GLY A 405 27.69 -23.46 27.21
N ALA A 406 27.23 -22.47 26.43
CA ALA A 406 28.08 -21.68 25.53
C ALA A 406 29.28 -21.02 26.23
N PHE A 407 29.10 -20.58 27.47
CA PHE A 407 30.16 -19.99 28.28
C PHE A 407 31.03 -21.03 28.98
N SER A 408 30.52 -22.24 29.19
CA SER A 408 31.23 -23.31 29.90
C SER A 408 32.15 -24.11 28.99
N ARG A 409 31.94 -24.08 27.67
CA ARG A 409 32.70 -24.90 26.72
C ARG A 409 34.16 -24.47 26.51
N PRO A 410 35.03 -25.42 26.11
CA PRO A 410 36.37 -25.10 25.60
C PRO A 410 36.31 -24.21 24.35
N GLY A 411 37.29 -23.32 24.18
CA GLY A 411 37.36 -22.45 23.00
C GLY A 411 36.33 -21.31 22.96
N ARG A 412 35.57 -21.07 24.05
CA ARG A 412 34.53 -20.03 24.12
C ARG A 412 35.00 -18.65 23.65
N THR A 413 36.22 -18.25 24.00
CA THR A 413 36.75 -16.92 23.68
C THR A 413 36.85 -16.74 22.17
N GLN A 414 37.42 -17.72 21.47
CA GLN A 414 37.53 -17.69 20.02
C GLN A 414 36.16 -17.75 19.35
N TRP A 415 35.23 -18.53 19.92
CA TRP A 415 33.87 -18.61 19.39
C TRP A 415 33.09 -17.29 19.52
N PHE A 416 33.10 -16.66 20.71
CA PHE A 416 32.41 -15.37 20.89
C PHE A 416 33.06 -14.26 20.07
N LEU A 417 34.38 -14.26 19.90
CA LEU A 417 35.06 -13.33 19.00
C LEU A 417 34.63 -13.56 17.54
N LYS A 418 34.55 -14.82 17.10
CA LYS A 418 34.12 -15.18 15.75
C LYS A 418 32.68 -14.74 15.45
N HIS A 419 31.74 -14.97 16.37
CA HIS A 419 30.31 -14.79 16.10
C HIS A 419 29.73 -13.45 16.58
N PHE A 420 30.36 -12.81 17.55
CA PHE A 420 29.84 -11.59 18.19
C PHE A 420 30.86 -10.45 18.28
N ASN A 421 32.12 -10.67 17.86
CA ASN A 421 33.23 -9.74 18.06
C ASN A 421 33.34 -9.24 19.51
N GLN A 422 33.04 -10.12 20.47
CA GLN A 422 33.11 -9.84 21.90
C GLN A 422 33.76 -11.01 22.62
N SER A 423 34.34 -10.72 23.78
CA SER A 423 34.83 -11.74 24.70
C SER A 423 34.39 -11.37 26.12
N PHE A 424 34.22 -12.39 26.95
CA PHE A 424 33.73 -12.22 28.32
C PHE A 424 34.71 -12.88 29.27
N MET A 425 35.21 -12.10 30.23
CA MET A 425 36.16 -12.60 31.22
C MET A 425 35.44 -13.33 32.34
N THR A 426 34.27 -12.83 32.74
CA THR A 426 33.46 -13.44 33.78
C THR A 426 32.11 -13.93 33.26
N CYS A 427 31.60 -15.01 33.87
CA CYS A 427 30.24 -15.49 33.60
C CYS A 427 29.19 -14.40 33.91
N HIS A 428 29.49 -13.51 34.85
CA HIS A 428 28.58 -12.47 35.28
C HIS A 428 28.38 -11.39 34.21
N GLU A 429 29.47 -10.87 33.64
CA GLU A 429 29.42 -9.92 32.53
C GLU A 429 28.69 -10.49 31.32
N TYR A 430 28.97 -11.76 31.01
CA TYR A 430 28.28 -12.49 29.94
C TYR A 430 26.77 -12.55 30.19
N MET A 431 26.34 -12.92 31.40
CA MET A 431 24.90 -12.98 31.73
C MET A 431 24.23 -11.61 31.65
N LEU A 432 24.89 -10.51 32.03
CA LEU A 432 24.34 -9.17 31.82
C LEU A 432 24.21 -8.83 30.33
N TRP A 433 25.20 -9.21 29.53
CA TRP A 433 25.19 -9.00 28.08
C TRP A 433 24.07 -9.79 27.37
N LEU A 434 23.77 -11.01 27.83
CA LEU A 434 22.69 -11.83 27.28
C LEU A 434 21.32 -11.15 27.32
N GLY A 435 21.09 -10.29 28.31
CA GLY A 435 19.83 -9.56 28.47
C GLY A 435 19.71 -8.30 27.61
N LYS A 436 20.79 -7.85 26.97
CA LYS A 436 20.76 -6.68 26.09
C LYS A 436 19.96 -6.99 24.81
N SER A 437 19.22 -5.98 24.35
CA SER A 437 18.42 -6.03 23.14
C SER A 437 19.25 -6.37 21.89
N ALA A 438 18.66 -7.21 21.06
CA ALA A 438 19.25 -7.70 19.83
C ALA A 438 18.16 -7.96 18.78
N LEU A 439 18.58 -8.40 17.60
CA LEU A 439 17.70 -8.86 16.52
C LEU A 439 18.07 -10.30 16.13
N LEU A 440 17.06 -11.12 15.87
CA LEU A 440 17.20 -12.46 15.29
C LEU A 440 16.18 -12.56 14.16
N GLY A 441 16.62 -12.80 12.92
CA GLY A 441 15.76 -12.75 11.73
C GLY A 441 14.85 -11.51 11.72
N GLY A 442 15.40 -10.32 11.98
CA GLY A 442 14.65 -9.06 11.99
C GLY A 442 13.69 -8.85 13.17
N SER A 443 13.34 -9.88 13.95
CA SER A 443 12.52 -9.75 15.15
C SER A 443 13.35 -9.24 16.34
N ARG A 444 12.76 -8.32 17.12
CA ARG A 444 13.33 -7.88 18.40
C ARG A 444 13.42 -9.08 19.35
N CYS A 445 14.59 -9.25 19.95
CA CYS A 445 14.91 -10.29 20.92
C CYS A 445 16.00 -9.80 21.89
N VAL A 446 16.62 -10.71 22.64
CA VAL A 446 17.85 -10.42 23.40
C VAL A 446 19.03 -11.24 22.86
N ASN A 447 20.26 -10.88 23.25
CA ASN A 447 21.47 -11.60 22.81
C ASN A 447 21.43 -13.10 23.15
N ALA A 448 20.68 -13.51 24.19
CA ALA A 448 20.47 -14.91 24.51
C ALA A 448 19.85 -15.71 23.34
N ASN A 449 18.92 -15.14 22.58
CA ASN A 449 18.32 -15.82 21.44
C ASN A 449 19.31 -16.01 20.29
N ARG A 450 20.19 -15.02 20.06
CA ARG A 450 21.23 -15.12 19.02
C ARG A 450 22.26 -16.19 19.35
N VAL A 451 22.67 -16.28 20.62
CA VAL A 451 23.56 -17.35 21.09
C VAL A 451 22.87 -18.70 20.95
N ALA A 452 21.58 -18.78 21.33
CA ALA A 452 20.81 -20.01 21.22
C ALA A 452 20.67 -20.50 19.78
N ALA A 453 20.31 -19.62 18.84
CA ALA A 453 20.15 -19.97 17.43
C ALA A 453 21.45 -20.52 16.82
N LEU A 454 22.59 -19.89 17.09
CA LEU A 454 23.88 -20.36 16.58
C LEU A 454 24.26 -21.74 17.14
N LEU A 455 24.00 -22.00 18.42
CA LEU A 455 24.34 -23.29 19.02
C LEU A 455 23.40 -24.41 18.60
N LEU A 456 22.13 -24.10 18.42
CA LEU A 456 21.16 -25.08 17.92
C LEU A 456 21.52 -25.52 16.50
N GLY A 457 21.93 -24.59 15.64
CA GLY A 457 22.48 -24.91 14.32
C GLY A 457 23.83 -25.65 14.33
N GLU A 458 24.53 -25.75 15.46
CA GLU A 458 25.72 -26.61 15.62
C GLU A 458 25.34 -28.07 15.95
N PHE A 459 24.08 -28.35 16.27
CA PHE A 459 23.64 -29.71 16.66
C PHE A 459 23.15 -30.56 15.49
N GLU A 460 23.02 -29.98 14.30
CA GLU A 460 22.68 -30.65 13.03
C GLU A 460 23.73 -31.69 12.59
#